data_AF-A0A4R2KZT3-F1
#
_entry.id   AF-A0A4R2KZT3-F1
#
_cell.length_a   1.000
_cell.length_b   1.000
_cell.length_c   1.000
_cell.angle_alpha   90.00
_cell.angle_beta   90.00
_cell.angle_gamma   90.00
#
_symmetry.space_group_name_H-M   'P 1'
#
loop_
_entity.id
_entity.type
_entity.pdbx_description
1 polymer ?
#
loop_
_entity_poly.entity_id
_entity_poly.type
_entity_poly.pdbx_seq_one_letter_code
_entity_poly.pdbx_strand_id
1 'polypeptide(L)'
;MPNPCGPILLRGGLLLAALTPPALAQETPPPANPFGSAPSLLVIGAVVVIVLAFLVYLFVAQRRFFNACREDKQLALFFQSQAGLPEGTVRATIGLLLITVSLVMLVLSMWGGLKFPEMLTGLLGSVIGFYFGSRSGGGEPDKVLKAQVDSLGKALDDATTDAQRGTADGLIGKAEAGLAVVKTLTGLFPEEQGKRYADLADTLGSGLAAAKSLADGDPAAAAAKAGELVKALNADNPLSGIVGGALKDFTPLLKSVAPALGPAALITAVVGVGIKLGGEAYQRWRARVLHLPLSPAVLALGEADATTGIAMVSAVPALRAALGARLDDRPFMLQFAQDVLTQSDLETLRARYGSGFESPAAFEDAIEQARRGAVDGDLGPRAQTLDPALLAPVGGYDPLVQAVDAIHASAAKGEPEGEAALASLDQLMAASDRLWRDSQPVTTLLADAVKEAQP
;
A
#
# COMPACT_ATOMS: atom_id res chain seq x y z
N MET A 1 24.45 73.07 -18.31
CA MET A 1 25.59 72.14 -18.21
C MET A 1 25.12 70.77 -18.70
N PRO A 2 25.97 70.05 -19.46
CA PRO A 2 26.12 70.12 -20.90
C PRO A 2 24.97 69.45 -21.69
N ASN A 3 24.62 70.10 -22.80
CA ASN A 3 24.19 69.53 -24.08
C ASN A 3 25.50 69.28 -24.90
N PRO A 4 25.57 68.61 -26.08
CA PRO A 4 24.45 68.29 -27.00
C PRO A 4 24.63 67.01 -27.90
N CYS A 5 23.69 66.87 -28.83
CA CYS A 5 23.86 66.44 -30.23
C CYS A 5 23.70 64.95 -30.63
N GLY A 6 22.52 64.64 -31.19
CA GLY A 6 22.41 63.75 -32.36
C GLY A 6 23.07 64.37 -33.62
N PRO A 7 22.96 63.75 -34.82
CA PRO A 7 21.66 63.65 -35.48
C PRO A 7 21.42 62.40 -36.36
N ILE A 8 20.13 62.22 -36.69
CA ILE A 8 19.57 61.40 -37.76
C ILE A 8 19.35 62.31 -38.98
N LEU A 9 19.84 61.92 -40.18
CA LEU A 9 19.25 62.11 -41.54
C LEU A 9 20.32 62.11 -42.65
N LEU A 10 20.12 61.30 -43.70
CA LEU A 10 20.22 61.61 -45.16
C LEU A 10 20.33 60.28 -45.93
N ARG A 11 19.27 59.79 -46.59
CA ARG A 11 18.88 60.06 -48.00
C ARG A 11 20.01 59.83 -49.02
N GLY A 12 19.85 58.72 -49.77
CA GLY A 12 19.89 58.72 -51.24
C GLY A 12 21.25 58.60 -51.90
N GLY A 13 21.50 57.47 -52.56
CA GLY A 13 22.59 57.38 -53.52
C GLY A 13 22.89 55.97 -54.03
N LEU A 14 22.54 55.76 -55.30
CA LEU A 14 23.18 54.87 -56.27
C LEU A 14 22.77 53.38 -56.33
N LEU A 15 21.98 53.12 -57.38
CA LEU A 15 22.05 51.92 -58.23
C LEU A 15 23.50 51.46 -58.45
N LEU A 16 23.75 50.16 -58.23
CA LEU A 16 24.66 49.40 -59.08
C LEU A 16 24.15 47.95 -59.18
N ALA A 17 23.46 47.66 -60.28
CA ALA A 17 23.19 46.32 -60.74
C ALA A 17 24.40 45.85 -61.58
N ALA A 18 25.07 44.79 -61.14
CA ALA A 18 25.98 43.96 -61.94
C ALA A 18 26.08 42.60 -61.23
N LEU A 19 25.32 41.59 -61.68
CA LEU A 19 25.73 40.50 -62.59
C LEU A 19 26.73 39.50 -61.97
N THR A 20 26.30 38.23 -62.00
CA THR A 20 27.00 36.92 -61.83
C THR A 20 27.01 36.27 -60.44
N PRO A 21 27.01 34.92 -60.32
CA PRO A 21 26.27 33.85 -61.04
C PRO A 21 25.46 32.93 -60.07
N PRO A 22 24.64 31.96 -60.55
CA PRO A 22 23.93 31.04 -59.67
C PRO A 22 24.91 30.04 -59.04
N ALA A 23 25.25 30.23 -57.77
CA ALA A 23 26.01 29.25 -57.02
C ALA A 23 25.10 28.07 -56.64
N LEU A 24 25.22 27.02 -57.46
CA LEU A 24 25.11 25.59 -57.14
C LEU A 24 24.25 25.21 -55.93
N ALA A 25 23.16 24.52 -56.23
CA ALA A 25 22.47 23.63 -55.31
C ALA A 25 23.48 22.76 -54.54
N GLN A 26 23.64 23.03 -53.25
CA GLN A 26 24.17 22.02 -52.34
C GLN A 26 23.06 21.00 -52.13
N GLU A 27 23.21 19.83 -52.77
CA GLU A 27 22.55 18.62 -52.31
C GLU A 27 22.92 18.43 -50.83
N THR A 28 21.97 18.67 -49.94
CA THR A 28 22.08 18.20 -48.56
C THR A 28 22.23 16.68 -48.61
N PRO A 29 23.32 16.09 -48.07
CA PRO A 29 23.43 14.65 -48.01
C PRO A 29 22.21 14.09 -47.26
N PRO A 30 21.66 12.94 -47.68
CA PRO A 30 20.56 12.30 -46.96
C PRO A 30 20.96 12.10 -45.49
N PRO A 31 20.03 12.19 -44.52
CA PRO A 31 20.35 11.97 -43.12
C PRO A 31 21.02 10.61 -42.98
N ALA A 32 22.29 10.61 -42.59
CA ALA A 32 23.03 9.40 -42.33
C ALA A 32 22.27 8.64 -41.24
N ASN A 33 21.71 7.48 -41.59
CA ASN A 33 20.99 6.64 -40.66
C ASN A 33 21.95 6.31 -39.50
N PRO A 34 21.72 6.80 -38.26
CA PRO A 34 22.64 6.59 -37.15
C PRO A 34 22.73 5.11 -36.73
N PHE A 35 21.88 4.26 -37.31
CA PHE A 35 21.82 2.82 -37.09
C PHE A 35 22.58 1.98 -38.14
N GLY A 36 23.14 2.61 -39.19
CA GLY A 36 23.76 1.89 -40.33
C GLY A 36 25.27 1.60 -40.18
N SER A 37 25.91 2.06 -39.12
CA SER A 37 27.35 1.84 -38.92
C SER A 37 27.62 0.49 -38.23
N ALA A 38 28.66 -0.24 -38.64
CA ALA A 38 29.08 -1.48 -37.99
C ALA A 38 29.16 -1.42 -36.44
N PRO A 39 29.62 -0.31 -35.80
CA PRO A 39 29.60 -0.21 -34.34
C PRO A 39 28.20 -0.06 -33.74
N SER A 40 27.23 0.60 -34.40
CA SER A 40 25.86 0.72 -33.87
C SER A 40 25.13 -0.63 -33.80
N LEU A 41 25.40 -1.55 -34.73
CA LEU A 41 24.84 -2.91 -34.70
C LEU A 41 25.41 -3.74 -33.54
N LEU A 42 26.69 -3.56 -33.20
CA LEU A 42 27.32 -4.21 -32.05
C LEU A 42 26.72 -3.73 -30.71
N VAL A 43 26.45 -2.43 -30.57
CA VAL A 43 25.80 -1.88 -29.37
C VAL A 43 24.40 -2.44 -29.19
N ILE A 44 23.61 -2.46 -30.27
CA ILE A 44 22.25 -3.02 -30.24
C ILE A 44 22.30 -4.52 -29.90
N GLY A 45 23.22 -5.27 -30.50
CA GLY A 45 23.41 -6.69 -30.19
C GLY A 45 23.77 -6.93 -28.73
N ALA A 46 24.68 -6.15 -28.16
CA ALA A 46 25.08 -6.27 -26.75
C ALA A 46 23.92 -5.97 -25.79
N VAL A 47 23.14 -4.90 -26.05
CA VAL A 47 21.96 -4.56 -25.25
C VAL A 47 20.90 -5.66 -25.32
N VAL A 48 20.64 -6.20 -26.51
CA VAL A 48 19.68 -7.32 -26.70
C VAL A 48 20.10 -8.55 -25.90
N VAL A 49 21.38 -8.92 -25.93
CA VAL A 49 21.91 -10.05 -25.15
C VAL A 49 21.76 -9.82 -23.64
N ILE A 50 22.03 -8.61 -23.16
CA ILE A 50 21.86 -8.26 -21.73
C ILE A 50 20.40 -8.37 -21.32
N VAL A 51 19.48 -7.80 -22.10
CA VAL A 51 18.04 -7.89 -21.82
C VAL A 51 17.58 -9.36 -21.81
N LEU A 52 18.02 -10.17 -22.77
CA LEU A 52 17.73 -11.61 -22.81
C LEU A 52 18.27 -12.35 -21.58
N ALA A 53 19.49 -12.05 -21.14
CA ALA A 53 20.07 -12.66 -19.94
C ALA A 53 19.24 -12.33 -18.69
N PHE A 54 18.77 -11.09 -18.57
CA PHE A 54 17.90 -10.66 -17.48
C PHE A 54 16.51 -11.31 -17.52
N LEU A 55 15.93 -11.49 -18.72
CA LEU A 55 14.67 -12.22 -18.88
C LEU A 55 14.80 -13.70 -18.49
N VAL A 56 15.91 -14.35 -18.89
CA VAL A 56 16.20 -15.73 -18.48
C VAL A 56 16.39 -15.83 -16.97
N TYR A 57 17.09 -14.86 -16.36
CA TYR A 57 17.24 -14.80 -14.91
C TYR A 57 15.88 -14.67 -14.19
N LEU A 58 15.00 -13.79 -14.64
CA LEU A 58 13.65 -13.64 -14.09
C LEU A 58 12.83 -14.93 -14.25
N PHE A 59 12.92 -15.60 -15.40
CA PHE A 59 12.24 -16.86 -15.64
C PHE A 59 12.71 -17.98 -14.70
N VAL A 60 14.03 -18.07 -14.45
CA VAL A 60 14.60 -19.04 -13.51
C VAL A 60 14.19 -18.71 -12.06
N ALA A 61 14.20 -17.44 -11.68
CA ALA A 61 13.78 -16.97 -10.37
C ALA A 61 12.29 -17.28 -10.12
N GLN A 62 11.43 -17.02 -11.11
CA GLN A 62 10.01 -17.33 -11.06
C GLN A 62 9.77 -18.83 -10.89
N ARG A 63 10.49 -19.69 -11.64
CA ARG A 63 10.39 -21.15 -11.49
C ARG A 63 10.84 -21.64 -10.12
N ARG A 64 11.94 -21.10 -9.58
CA ARG A 64 12.42 -21.45 -8.24
C ARG A 64 11.44 -21.02 -7.15
N PHE A 65 10.90 -19.82 -7.27
CA PHE A 65 9.91 -19.30 -6.33
C PHE A 65 8.60 -20.09 -6.39
N PHE A 66 8.11 -20.42 -7.59
CA PHE A 66 6.96 -21.28 -7.77
C PHE A 66 7.16 -22.67 -7.15
N ASN A 67 8.33 -23.28 -7.34
CA ASN A 67 8.64 -24.59 -6.76
C ASN A 67 8.69 -24.53 -5.23
N ALA A 68 9.31 -23.48 -4.65
CA ALA A 68 9.35 -23.28 -3.21
C ALA A 68 7.93 -23.06 -2.61
N CYS A 69 7.11 -22.21 -3.24
CA CYS A 69 5.73 -21.97 -2.78
C CYS A 69 4.82 -23.21 -2.94
N ARG A 70 5.13 -24.08 -3.90
CA ARG A 70 4.42 -25.35 -4.10
C ARG A 70 4.83 -26.38 -3.04
N GLU A 71 6.09 -26.42 -2.65
CA GLU A 71 6.59 -27.29 -1.57
C GLU A 71 6.00 -26.88 -0.22
N ASP A 72 5.90 -25.58 0.06
CA ASP A 72 5.36 -25.04 1.32
C ASP A 72 3.83 -24.91 1.36
N LYS A 73 3.10 -25.37 0.32
CA LYS A 73 1.63 -25.23 0.15
C LYS A 73 1.09 -23.79 0.27
N GLN A 74 1.93 -22.77 0.17
CA GLN A 74 1.56 -21.35 0.25
C GLN A 74 1.37 -20.75 -1.16
N LEU A 75 0.48 -21.35 -1.97
CA LEU A 75 0.17 -20.86 -3.32
C LEU A 75 -0.48 -19.47 -3.31
N ALA A 76 -1.14 -19.08 -2.22
CA ALA A 76 -1.74 -17.76 -2.06
C ALA A 76 -0.70 -16.62 -2.13
N LEU A 77 0.51 -16.85 -1.60
CA LEU A 77 1.60 -15.87 -1.63
C LEU A 77 2.11 -15.64 -3.07
N PHE A 78 2.10 -16.69 -3.91
CA PHE A 78 2.50 -16.62 -5.31
C PHE A 78 1.51 -15.83 -6.18
N PHE A 79 0.21 -15.96 -5.92
CA PHE A 79 -0.82 -15.22 -6.66
C PHE A 79 -0.96 -13.76 -6.22
N GLN A 80 -0.55 -13.43 -5.00
CA GLN A 80 -0.53 -12.05 -4.50
C GLN A 80 0.74 -11.28 -4.91
N SER A 81 1.79 -11.97 -5.36
CA SER A 81 3.05 -11.33 -5.76
C SER A 81 3.02 -10.86 -7.21
N GLN A 82 3.49 -9.63 -7.46
CA GLN A 82 3.55 -9.04 -8.79
C GLN A 82 4.42 -9.90 -9.73
N ALA A 83 3.80 -10.45 -10.78
CA ALA A 83 4.41 -11.36 -11.76
C ALA A 83 4.91 -12.73 -11.22
N GLY A 84 4.46 -13.16 -10.03
CA GLY A 84 4.85 -14.45 -9.45
C GLY A 84 6.33 -14.49 -9.03
N LEU A 85 6.86 -13.35 -8.58
CA LEU A 85 8.22 -13.17 -8.09
C LEU A 85 8.20 -12.57 -6.68
N PRO A 86 9.19 -12.87 -5.81
CA PRO A 86 9.25 -12.28 -4.47
C PRO A 86 9.20 -10.75 -4.53
N GLU A 87 8.53 -10.12 -3.55
CA GLU A 87 8.41 -8.66 -3.49
C GLU A 87 9.78 -7.99 -3.59
N GLY A 88 9.87 -6.96 -4.44
CA GLY A 88 11.11 -6.22 -4.70
C GLY A 88 12.06 -6.84 -5.74
N THR A 89 11.86 -8.09 -6.18
CA THR A 89 12.73 -8.73 -7.20
C THR A 89 12.61 -8.04 -8.56
N VAL A 90 11.39 -7.70 -8.98
CA VAL A 90 11.14 -6.99 -10.24
C VAL A 90 11.79 -5.60 -10.21
N ARG A 91 11.60 -4.86 -9.11
CA ARG A 91 12.21 -3.53 -8.92
C ARG A 91 13.75 -3.60 -8.90
N ALA A 92 14.33 -4.59 -8.22
CA ALA A 92 15.77 -4.78 -8.16
C ALA A 92 16.36 -5.16 -9.52
N THR A 93 15.64 -5.97 -10.30
CA THR A 93 16.07 -6.41 -11.61
C THR A 93 16.06 -5.25 -12.62
N ILE A 94 15.04 -4.40 -12.59
CA ILE A 94 14.98 -3.18 -13.42
C ILE A 94 16.13 -2.24 -13.05
N GLY A 95 16.38 -2.03 -11.75
CA GLY A 95 17.51 -1.20 -11.29
C GLY A 95 18.87 -1.73 -11.76
N LEU A 96 19.11 -3.04 -11.63
CA LEU A 96 20.35 -3.67 -12.06
C LEU A 96 20.51 -3.63 -13.59
N LEU A 97 19.42 -3.81 -14.35
CA LEU A 97 19.41 -3.70 -15.81
C LEU A 97 19.79 -2.29 -16.25
N LEU A 98 19.24 -1.25 -15.63
CA LEU A 98 19.57 0.15 -15.95
C LEU A 98 21.04 0.46 -15.65
N ILE A 99 21.54 0.04 -14.48
CA ILE A 99 22.96 0.22 -14.12
C ILE A 99 23.87 -0.50 -15.13
N THR A 100 23.53 -1.74 -15.49
CA THR A 100 24.33 -2.56 -16.41
C THR A 100 24.36 -1.95 -17.81
N VAL A 101 23.20 -1.52 -18.33
CA VAL A 101 23.11 -0.86 -19.65
C VAL A 101 23.87 0.46 -19.64
N SER A 102 23.78 1.25 -18.57
CA SER A 102 24.54 2.50 -18.42
C SER A 102 26.06 2.27 -18.36
N LEU A 103 26.52 1.24 -17.64
CA LEU A 103 27.93 0.89 -17.56
C LEU A 103 28.47 0.43 -18.92
N VAL A 104 27.70 -0.39 -19.64
CA VAL A 104 28.07 -0.86 -20.98
C VAL A 104 28.12 0.30 -21.97
N MET A 105 27.15 1.21 -21.93
CA MET A 105 27.19 2.46 -22.70
C MET A 105 28.40 3.33 -22.37
N LEU A 106 28.80 3.42 -21.10
CA LEU A 106 29.99 4.16 -20.67
C LEU A 106 31.28 3.54 -21.25
N VAL A 107 31.45 2.23 -21.15
CA VAL A 107 32.64 1.53 -21.69
C VAL A 107 32.69 1.67 -23.21
N LEU A 108 31.56 1.55 -23.90
CA LEU A 108 31.46 1.75 -25.34
C LEU A 108 31.72 3.21 -25.74
N SER A 109 31.32 4.18 -24.92
CA SER A 109 31.59 5.60 -25.16
C SER A 109 33.09 5.92 -25.10
N MET A 110 33.84 5.24 -24.22
CA MET A 110 35.30 5.38 -24.12
C MET A 110 36.04 4.84 -25.34
N TRP A 111 35.49 3.83 -26.03
CA TRP A 111 36.12 3.21 -27.20
C TRP A 111 35.64 3.79 -28.53
N GLY A 112 34.40 4.31 -28.58
CA GLY A 112 33.76 4.80 -29.81
C GLY A 112 33.75 6.31 -30.00
N GLY A 113 34.24 7.11 -29.03
CA GLY A 113 34.18 8.58 -29.10
C GLY A 113 32.77 9.15 -29.08
N LEU A 114 31.77 8.33 -28.72
CA LEU A 114 30.36 8.72 -28.66
C LEU A 114 30.12 9.54 -27.39
N LYS A 115 29.56 10.75 -27.53
CA LYS A 115 29.22 11.59 -26.37
C LYS A 115 28.08 10.94 -25.58
N PHE A 116 28.28 10.76 -24.28
CA PHE A 116 27.24 10.25 -23.39
C PHE A 116 26.06 11.25 -23.37
N PRO A 117 24.83 10.82 -23.73
CA PRO A 117 23.67 11.69 -23.73
C PRO A 117 23.36 12.23 -22.33
N GLU A 118 23.28 13.55 -22.17
CA GLU A 118 22.99 14.24 -20.91
C GLU A 118 21.65 13.79 -20.29
N MET A 119 20.69 13.38 -21.14
CA MET A 119 19.42 12.76 -20.73
C MET A 119 19.59 11.42 -19.99
N LEU A 120 20.61 10.61 -20.33
CA LEU A 120 20.85 9.34 -19.64
C LEU A 120 21.45 9.57 -18.25
N THR A 121 22.21 10.64 -18.04
CA THR A 121 22.70 11.04 -16.71
C THR A 121 21.56 11.49 -15.80
N GLY A 122 20.61 12.27 -16.35
CA GLY A 122 19.40 12.68 -15.64
C GLY A 122 18.48 11.51 -15.30
N LEU A 123 18.28 10.57 -16.24
CA LEU A 123 17.52 9.34 -16.02
C LEU A 123 18.20 8.46 -14.95
N LEU A 124 19.53 8.29 -15.04
CA LEU A 124 20.30 7.51 -14.07
C LEU A 124 20.24 8.14 -12.67
N GLY A 125 20.33 9.48 -12.56
CA GLY A 125 20.19 10.19 -11.29
C GLY A 125 18.78 10.09 -10.70
N SER A 126 17.73 10.17 -11.52
CA SER A 126 16.34 9.98 -11.11
C SER A 126 16.08 8.55 -10.63
N VAL A 127 16.59 7.55 -11.35
CA VAL A 127 16.45 6.14 -11.01
C VAL A 127 17.28 5.78 -9.77
N ILE A 128 18.50 6.29 -9.64
CA ILE A 128 19.34 6.13 -8.43
C ILE A 128 18.67 6.82 -7.24
N GLY A 129 18.13 8.04 -7.41
CA GLY A 129 17.37 8.74 -6.38
C GLY A 129 16.10 7.98 -5.96
N PHE A 130 15.35 7.45 -6.91
CA PHE A 130 14.19 6.60 -6.65
C PHE A 130 14.56 5.27 -5.97
N TYR A 131 15.66 4.63 -6.41
CA TYR A 131 16.06 3.30 -5.95
C TYR A 131 16.79 3.34 -4.60
N PHE A 132 17.74 4.26 -4.41
CA PHE A 132 18.48 4.42 -3.16
C PHE A 132 17.79 5.34 -2.15
N GLY A 133 17.00 6.33 -2.59
CA GLY A 133 16.12 7.08 -1.69
C GLY A 133 15.01 6.20 -1.07
N SER A 134 14.70 5.05 -1.68
CA SER A 134 13.80 4.05 -1.11
C SER A 134 14.49 3.01 -0.19
N ARG A 135 15.82 3.05 -0.05
CA ARG A 135 16.62 2.06 0.73
C ARG A 135 17.55 2.66 1.79
N SER A 136 17.70 3.99 1.87
CA SER A 136 18.37 4.61 3.02
C SER A 136 17.38 4.76 4.19
N GLY A 137 17.24 3.70 4.99
CA GLY A 137 16.57 3.74 6.30
C GLY A 137 15.08 3.44 6.26
N GLY A 138 14.67 2.37 6.97
CA GLY A 138 13.28 2.07 7.24
C GLY A 138 12.56 3.29 7.83
N GLY A 139 11.52 3.77 7.14
CA GLY A 139 10.62 4.81 7.64
C GLY A 139 10.33 5.99 6.71
N GLU A 140 10.98 6.13 5.54
CA GLU A 140 10.77 7.31 4.67
C GLU A 140 9.68 7.17 3.58
N PRO A 141 9.48 6.00 2.92
CA PRO A 141 8.36 5.82 1.98
C PRO A 141 6.99 6.01 2.66
N ASP A 142 6.87 5.53 3.90
CA ASP A 142 5.66 5.67 4.71
C ASP A 142 5.44 7.12 5.15
N LYS A 143 6.49 7.90 5.41
CA LYS A 143 6.35 9.33 5.72
C LYS A 143 5.84 10.12 4.51
N VAL A 144 6.33 9.80 3.31
CA VAL A 144 5.86 10.43 2.06
C VAL A 144 4.43 10.04 1.75
N LEU A 145 4.10 8.74 1.83
CA LEU A 145 2.73 8.25 1.64
C LEU A 145 1.78 8.85 2.69
N LYS A 146 2.17 8.85 3.96
CA LYS A 146 1.38 9.44 5.06
C LYS A 146 1.21 10.95 4.88
N ALA A 147 2.25 11.68 4.50
CA ALA A 147 2.13 13.11 4.20
C ALA A 147 1.20 13.38 3.01
N GLN A 148 1.24 12.52 1.99
CA GLN A 148 0.33 12.59 0.85
C GLN A 148 -1.12 12.31 1.28
N VAL A 149 -1.36 11.26 2.06
CA VAL A 149 -2.67 10.92 2.62
C VAL A 149 -3.19 12.04 3.53
N ASP A 150 -2.34 12.61 4.39
CA ASP A 150 -2.70 13.73 5.27
C ASP A 150 -3.07 14.99 4.45
N SER A 151 -2.37 15.25 3.33
CA SER A 151 -2.70 16.36 2.43
C SER A 151 -4.01 16.15 1.68
N LEU A 152 -4.28 14.91 1.24
CA LEU A 152 -5.55 14.53 0.62
C LEU A 152 -6.70 14.58 1.63
N GLY A 153 -6.46 14.18 2.88
CA GLY A 153 -7.42 14.30 3.97
C GLY A 153 -7.83 15.75 4.21
N LYS A 154 -6.85 16.66 4.28
CA LYS A 154 -7.14 18.10 4.39
C LYS A 154 -7.91 18.64 3.20
N ALA A 155 -7.49 18.28 1.98
CA ALA A 155 -8.19 18.71 0.76
C ALA A 155 -9.63 18.17 0.73
N LEU A 156 -9.87 16.96 1.23
CA LEU A 156 -11.20 16.37 1.35
C LEU A 156 -12.05 17.08 2.42
N ASP A 157 -11.46 17.41 3.57
CA ASP A 157 -12.14 18.15 4.65
C ASP A 157 -12.52 19.57 4.19
N ASP A 158 -11.62 20.24 3.46
CA ASP A 158 -11.86 21.55 2.86
C ASP A 158 -12.98 21.46 1.82
N ALA A 159 -12.91 20.48 0.90
CA ALA A 159 -13.96 20.24 -0.10
C ALA A 159 -15.31 19.88 0.54
N THR A 160 -15.31 19.14 1.65
CA THR A 160 -16.53 18.80 2.40
C THR A 160 -17.13 20.04 3.07
N THR A 161 -16.28 20.91 3.62
CA THR A 161 -16.70 22.19 4.21
C THR A 161 -17.29 23.12 3.13
N ASP A 162 -16.68 23.18 1.95
CA ASP A 162 -17.16 23.98 0.82
C ASP A 162 -18.39 23.39 0.14
N ALA A 163 -18.54 22.06 0.15
CA ALA A 163 -19.75 21.37 -0.26
C ALA A 163 -20.93 21.67 0.69
N GLN A 164 -20.68 21.76 2.01
CA GLN A 164 -21.69 22.19 2.98
C GLN A 164 -22.13 23.65 2.77
N ARG A 165 -21.26 24.49 2.21
CA ARG A 165 -21.59 25.85 1.75
C ARG A 165 -22.32 25.88 0.41
N GLY A 166 -22.53 24.72 -0.23
CA GLY A 166 -23.27 24.59 -1.49
C GLY A 166 -22.54 25.11 -2.73
N THR A 167 -21.22 25.28 -2.66
CA THR A 167 -20.44 25.75 -3.81
C THR A 167 -20.27 24.64 -4.86
N ALA A 168 -20.27 25.02 -6.14
CA ALA A 168 -20.09 24.06 -7.24
C ALA A 168 -18.77 23.30 -7.12
N ASP A 169 -17.67 24.01 -6.86
CA ASP A 169 -16.33 23.42 -6.74
C ASP A 169 -16.22 22.45 -5.57
N GLY A 170 -16.79 22.78 -4.40
CA GLY A 170 -16.82 21.89 -3.25
C GLY A 170 -17.63 20.61 -3.51
N LEU A 171 -18.80 20.73 -4.14
CA LEU A 171 -19.64 19.57 -4.49
C LEU A 171 -18.98 18.69 -5.55
N ILE A 172 -18.33 19.30 -6.55
CA ILE A 172 -17.57 18.58 -7.59
C ILE A 172 -16.41 17.82 -6.93
N GLY A 173 -15.62 18.47 -6.07
CA GLY A 173 -14.52 17.83 -5.35
C GLY A 173 -14.98 16.67 -4.45
N LYS A 174 -16.13 16.82 -3.77
CA LYS A 174 -16.71 15.73 -2.98
C LYS A 174 -17.16 14.54 -3.86
N ALA A 175 -17.77 14.82 -5.01
CA ALA A 175 -18.16 13.78 -5.96
C ALA A 175 -16.94 13.06 -6.58
N GLU A 176 -15.83 13.78 -6.82
CA GLU A 176 -14.56 13.20 -7.27
C GLU A 176 -13.98 12.21 -6.27
N ALA A 177 -13.88 12.63 -5.00
CA ALA A 177 -13.36 11.78 -3.94
C ALA A 177 -14.24 10.53 -3.75
N GLY A 178 -15.56 10.72 -3.78
CA GLY A 178 -16.51 9.62 -3.76
C GLY A 178 -16.34 8.62 -4.90
N LEU A 179 -16.21 9.12 -6.13
CA LEU A 179 -15.96 8.28 -7.31
C LEU A 179 -14.65 7.49 -7.18
N ALA A 180 -13.58 8.12 -6.66
CA ALA A 180 -12.31 7.43 -6.42
C ALA A 180 -12.50 6.26 -5.43
N VAL A 181 -13.19 6.50 -4.31
CA VAL A 181 -13.52 5.46 -3.32
C VAL A 181 -14.33 4.33 -3.94
N VAL A 182 -15.39 4.64 -4.70
CA VAL A 182 -16.23 3.62 -5.36
C VAL A 182 -15.39 2.77 -6.31
N LYS A 183 -14.57 3.39 -7.17
CA LYS A 183 -13.69 2.67 -8.10
C LYS A 183 -12.69 1.78 -7.39
N THR A 184 -12.09 2.27 -6.31
CA THR A 184 -11.13 1.53 -5.49
C THR A 184 -11.77 0.28 -4.86
N LEU A 185 -13.02 0.40 -4.40
CA LEU A 185 -13.70 -0.68 -3.69
C LEU A 185 -14.49 -1.64 -4.59
N THR A 186 -14.78 -1.28 -5.84
CA THR A 186 -15.62 -2.09 -6.77
C THR A 186 -15.10 -3.53 -6.91
N GLY A 187 -13.77 -3.72 -6.90
CA GLY A 187 -13.14 -5.04 -7.04
C GLY A 187 -13.20 -5.93 -5.79
N LEU A 188 -13.72 -5.45 -4.66
CA LEU A 188 -13.81 -6.22 -3.41
C LEU A 188 -15.15 -6.96 -3.25
N PHE A 189 -16.15 -6.62 -4.07
CA PHE A 189 -17.50 -7.16 -3.92
C PHE A 189 -17.77 -8.35 -4.85
N PRO A 190 -18.64 -9.30 -4.44
CA PRO A 190 -19.15 -10.36 -5.31
C PRO A 190 -19.81 -9.81 -6.59
N GLU A 191 -19.84 -10.58 -7.68
CA GLU A 191 -20.22 -10.11 -9.02
C GLU A 191 -21.51 -9.28 -9.09
N GLU A 192 -22.58 -9.66 -8.38
CA GLU A 192 -23.84 -8.90 -8.39
C GLU A 192 -23.70 -7.51 -7.73
N GLN A 193 -23.00 -7.42 -6.60
CA GLN A 193 -22.78 -6.16 -5.87
C GLN A 193 -21.70 -5.32 -6.57
N GLY A 194 -20.66 -5.97 -7.07
CA GLY A 194 -19.60 -5.35 -7.87
C GLY A 194 -20.14 -4.69 -9.13
N LYS A 195 -21.11 -5.32 -9.82
CA LYS A 195 -21.78 -4.72 -10.98
C LYS A 195 -22.53 -3.44 -10.61
N ARG A 196 -23.28 -3.44 -9.52
CA ARG A 196 -23.99 -2.23 -9.03
C ARG A 196 -23.02 -1.08 -8.78
N TYR A 197 -21.88 -1.35 -8.13
CA TYR A 197 -20.88 -0.32 -7.84
C TYR A 197 -20.10 0.13 -9.09
N ALA A 198 -19.89 -0.77 -10.06
CA ALA A 198 -19.34 -0.42 -11.36
C ALA A 198 -20.28 0.52 -12.13
N ASP A 199 -21.57 0.20 -12.19
CA ASP A 199 -22.60 1.03 -12.83
C ASP A 199 -22.71 2.41 -12.13
N LEU A 200 -22.59 2.44 -10.80
CA LEU A 200 -22.52 3.68 -10.01
C LEU A 200 -21.27 4.49 -10.37
N ALA A 201 -20.09 3.85 -10.45
CA ALA A 201 -18.85 4.53 -10.82
C ALA A 201 -18.92 5.15 -12.22
N ASP A 202 -19.53 4.46 -13.18
CA ASP A 202 -19.71 4.97 -14.54
C ASP A 202 -20.71 6.14 -14.58
N THR A 203 -21.80 6.04 -13.83
CA THR A 203 -22.80 7.12 -13.68
C THR A 203 -22.19 8.36 -13.02
N LEU A 204 -21.42 8.16 -11.94
CA LEU A 204 -20.71 9.23 -11.25
C LEU A 204 -19.64 9.86 -12.15
N GLY A 205 -18.87 9.05 -12.89
CA GLY A 205 -17.82 9.52 -13.80
C GLY A 205 -18.36 10.39 -14.94
N SER A 206 -19.44 9.93 -15.59
CA SER A 206 -20.11 10.69 -16.66
C SER A 206 -20.79 11.95 -16.13
N GLY A 207 -21.49 11.86 -15.00
CA GLY A 207 -22.12 13.00 -14.36
C GLY A 207 -21.13 14.05 -13.87
N LEU A 208 -19.98 13.63 -13.36
CA LEU A 208 -18.91 14.52 -12.91
C LEU A 208 -18.27 15.26 -14.10
N ALA A 209 -18.04 14.58 -15.21
CA ALA A 209 -17.56 15.23 -16.43
C ALA A 209 -18.54 16.31 -16.91
N ALA A 210 -19.85 16.03 -16.83
CA ALA A 210 -20.88 17.01 -17.14
C ALA A 210 -20.87 18.20 -16.14
N ALA A 211 -20.79 17.95 -14.83
CA ALA A 211 -20.73 19.01 -13.82
C ALA A 211 -19.51 19.93 -14.02
N LYS A 212 -18.34 19.36 -14.31
CA LYS A 212 -17.13 20.14 -14.63
C LYS A 212 -17.28 20.98 -15.89
N SER A 213 -17.90 20.42 -16.93
CA SER A 213 -18.13 21.18 -18.17
C SER A 213 -19.08 22.38 -17.98
N LEU A 214 -19.94 22.32 -16.96
CA LEU A 214 -20.85 23.40 -16.59
C LEU A 214 -20.19 24.45 -15.67
N ALA A 215 -19.12 24.10 -14.94
CA ALA A 215 -18.55 24.95 -13.89
C ALA A 215 -18.09 26.34 -14.41
N ASP A 216 -17.53 26.41 -15.61
CA ASP A 216 -17.03 27.65 -16.21
C ASP A 216 -18.13 28.54 -16.81
N GLY A 217 -19.31 27.98 -17.12
CA GLY A 217 -20.38 28.67 -17.87
C GLY A 217 -21.68 28.87 -17.11
N ASP A 218 -22.02 27.94 -16.21
CA ASP A 218 -23.21 27.97 -15.35
C ASP A 218 -22.90 27.27 -14.01
N PRO A 219 -22.32 28.00 -13.04
CA PRO A 219 -21.96 27.43 -11.74
C PRO A 219 -23.18 26.97 -10.93
N ALA A 220 -24.37 27.52 -11.18
CA ALA A 220 -25.59 27.08 -10.50
C ALA A 220 -26.05 25.71 -11.03
N ALA A 221 -26.02 25.49 -12.35
CA ALA A 221 -26.29 24.19 -12.94
C ALA A 221 -25.22 23.16 -12.57
N ALA A 222 -23.94 23.57 -12.51
CA ALA A 222 -22.85 22.72 -12.05
C ALA A 222 -23.05 22.27 -10.58
N ALA A 223 -23.41 23.19 -9.69
CA ALA A 223 -23.71 22.89 -8.29
C ALA A 223 -24.92 21.95 -8.15
N ALA A 224 -26.00 22.19 -8.89
CA ALA A 224 -27.17 21.31 -8.89
C ALA A 224 -26.80 19.89 -9.34
N LYS A 225 -26.05 19.77 -10.44
CA LYS A 225 -25.59 18.47 -10.95
C LYS A 225 -24.66 17.76 -9.98
N ALA A 226 -23.68 18.46 -9.44
CA ALA A 226 -22.76 17.90 -8.45
C ALA A 226 -23.51 17.48 -7.17
N GLY A 227 -24.51 18.25 -6.74
CA GLY A 227 -25.41 17.90 -5.64
C GLY A 227 -26.18 16.59 -5.87
N GLU A 228 -26.67 16.35 -7.10
CA GLU A 228 -27.28 15.06 -7.47
C GLU A 228 -26.29 13.89 -7.34
N LEU A 229 -25.04 14.08 -7.77
CA LEU A 229 -23.99 13.06 -7.69
C LEU A 229 -23.61 12.77 -6.24
N VAL A 230 -23.45 13.80 -5.41
CA VAL A 230 -23.18 13.63 -3.98
C VAL A 230 -24.35 12.91 -3.31
N LYS A 231 -25.60 13.22 -3.68
CA LYS A 231 -26.77 12.52 -3.15
C LYS A 231 -26.79 11.05 -3.56
N ALA A 232 -26.49 10.73 -4.82
CA ALA A 232 -26.39 9.35 -5.31
C ALA A 232 -25.26 8.59 -4.60
N LEU A 233 -24.10 9.23 -4.43
CA LEU A 233 -22.98 8.68 -3.69
C LEU A 233 -23.36 8.37 -2.24
N ASN A 234 -23.97 9.30 -1.52
CA ASN A 234 -24.37 9.09 -0.12
C ASN A 234 -25.41 7.97 0.02
N ALA A 235 -26.30 7.81 -0.97
CA ALA A 235 -27.29 6.74 -0.96
C ALA A 235 -26.65 5.35 -1.17
N ASP A 236 -25.66 5.25 -2.06
CA ASP A 236 -25.10 3.98 -2.53
C ASP A 236 -23.58 3.86 -2.29
N ASN A 237 -23.07 4.43 -1.19
CA ASN A 237 -21.65 4.38 -0.86
C ASN A 237 -21.24 2.95 -0.42
N PRO A 238 -20.30 2.28 -1.13
CA PRO A 238 -19.82 0.95 -0.75
C PRO A 238 -19.17 0.92 0.63
N LEU A 239 -18.48 1.99 1.04
CA LEU A 239 -17.85 2.04 2.35
C LEU A 239 -18.90 2.13 3.47
N SER A 240 -19.96 2.92 3.29
CA SER A 240 -21.07 3.00 4.24
C SER A 240 -21.81 1.65 4.34
N GLY A 241 -21.89 0.89 3.24
CA GLY A 241 -22.39 -0.49 3.26
C GLY A 241 -21.53 -1.44 4.09
N ILE A 242 -20.21 -1.42 3.91
CA ILE A 242 -19.25 -2.24 4.69
C ILE A 242 -19.31 -1.87 6.17
N VAL A 243 -19.25 -0.57 6.48
CA VAL A 243 -19.29 -0.07 7.87
C VAL A 243 -20.65 -0.36 8.51
N GLY A 244 -21.75 -0.17 7.79
CA GLY A 244 -23.09 -0.51 8.27
C GLY A 244 -23.26 -2.00 8.57
N GLY A 245 -22.73 -2.87 7.70
CA GLY A 245 -22.65 -4.31 7.93
C GLY A 245 -21.86 -4.64 9.19
N ALA A 246 -20.65 -4.09 9.31
CA ALA A 246 -19.80 -4.30 10.49
C ALA A 246 -20.45 -3.80 11.79
N LEU A 247 -21.08 -2.62 11.77
CA LEU A 247 -21.82 -2.10 12.94
C LEU A 247 -22.93 -3.06 13.37
N LYS A 248 -23.70 -3.58 12.40
CA LYS A 248 -24.78 -4.54 12.64
C LYS A 248 -24.24 -5.86 13.21
N ASP A 249 -23.20 -6.42 12.60
CA ASP A 249 -22.71 -7.76 12.91
C ASP A 249 -21.85 -7.78 14.19
N PHE A 250 -21.14 -6.69 14.52
CA PHE A 250 -20.39 -6.58 15.78
C PHE A 250 -21.30 -6.34 16.99
N THR A 251 -22.46 -5.70 16.81
CA THR A 251 -23.36 -5.35 17.92
C THR A 251 -23.77 -6.54 18.81
N PRO A 252 -24.30 -7.66 18.29
CA PRO A 252 -24.75 -8.77 19.13
C PRO A 252 -23.59 -9.40 19.91
N LEU A 253 -22.46 -9.57 19.24
CA LEU A 253 -21.27 -10.16 19.84
C LEU A 253 -20.71 -9.27 20.95
N LEU A 254 -20.49 -7.98 20.69
CA LEU A 254 -19.91 -7.05 21.67
C LEU A 254 -20.77 -6.86 22.93
N LYS A 255 -22.10 -6.94 22.81
CA LYS A 255 -22.99 -6.92 24.00
C LYS A 255 -22.68 -8.05 24.99
N SER A 256 -22.19 -9.19 24.52
CA SER A 256 -21.88 -10.36 25.34
C SER A 256 -20.47 -10.32 25.93
N VAL A 257 -19.46 -9.94 25.12
CA VAL A 257 -18.04 -10.07 25.47
C VAL A 257 -17.38 -8.76 25.91
N ALA A 258 -17.90 -7.61 25.48
CA ALA A 258 -17.35 -6.30 25.83
C ALA A 258 -18.47 -5.24 25.85
N PRO A 259 -19.42 -5.30 26.79
CA PRO A 259 -20.63 -4.47 26.77
C PRO A 259 -20.37 -2.96 26.87
N ALA A 260 -19.21 -2.57 27.41
CA ALA A 260 -18.77 -1.17 27.46
C ALA A 260 -18.17 -0.68 26.12
N LEU A 261 -17.89 -1.58 25.18
CA LEU A 261 -17.22 -1.31 23.92
C LEU A 261 -18.25 -1.21 22.79
N GLY A 262 -18.43 0.00 22.26
CA GLY A 262 -19.33 0.23 21.13
C GLY A 262 -18.75 -0.32 19.81
N PRO A 263 -19.57 -0.87 18.90
CA PRO A 263 -19.10 -1.39 17.61
C PRO A 263 -18.43 -0.32 16.74
N ALA A 264 -18.90 0.93 16.81
CA ALA A 264 -18.26 2.06 16.14
C ALA A 264 -16.85 2.36 16.69
N ALA A 265 -16.67 2.25 18.00
CA ALA A 265 -15.38 2.42 18.65
C ALA A 265 -14.43 1.29 18.24
N LEU A 266 -14.91 0.05 18.15
CA LEU A 266 -14.13 -1.07 17.63
C LEU A 266 -13.64 -0.82 16.20
N ILE A 267 -14.56 -0.50 15.28
CA ILE A 267 -14.24 -0.23 13.87
C ILE A 267 -13.18 0.86 13.75
N THR A 268 -13.39 1.97 14.45
CA THR A 268 -12.49 3.13 14.40
C THR A 268 -11.12 2.80 14.98
N ALA A 269 -11.07 2.09 16.11
CA ALA A 269 -9.81 1.70 16.74
C ALA A 269 -9.06 0.67 15.89
N VAL A 270 -9.74 -0.35 15.35
CA VAL A 270 -9.12 -1.41 14.53
C VAL A 270 -8.44 -0.83 13.30
N VAL A 271 -9.17 -0.01 12.55
CA VAL A 271 -8.64 0.60 11.32
C VAL A 271 -7.64 1.71 11.66
N GLY A 272 -7.98 2.59 12.59
CA GLY A 272 -7.17 3.75 12.96
C GLY A 272 -5.80 3.36 13.48
N VAL A 273 -5.72 2.39 14.40
CA VAL A 273 -4.43 1.89 14.93
C VAL A 273 -3.57 1.35 13.80
N GLY A 274 -4.15 0.56 12.90
CA GLY A 274 -3.43 0.02 11.74
C GLY A 274 -2.82 1.12 10.85
N ILE A 275 -3.64 2.08 10.43
CA ILE A 275 -3.19 3.18 9.56
C ILE A 275 -2.10 4.03 10.25
N LYS A 276 -2.19 4.25 11.56
CA LYS A 276 -1.18 5.02 12.30
C LYS A 276 0.15 4.27 12.46
N LEU A 277 0.12 2.95 12.64
CA LEU A 277 1.32 2.12 12.79
C LEU A 277 2.18 2.15 11.51
N GLY A 278 1.57 1.98 10.34
CA GLY A 278 2.26 1.98 9.05
C GLY A 278 3.30 0.86 8.86
N GLY A 279 3.84 0.71 7.65
CA GLY A 279 4.97 -0.18 7.34
C GLY A 279 4.83 -1.61 7.85
N GLU A 280 5.91 -2.13 8.43
CA GLU A 280 5.96 -3.48 9.00
C GLU A 280 5.04 -3.65 10.22
N ALA A 281 4.87 -2.59 11.02
CA ALA A 281 4.00 -2.62 12.19
C ALA A 281 2.52 -2.74 11.78
N TYR A 282 2.12 -2.14 10.65
CA TYR A 282 0.80 -2.34 10.05
C TYR A 282 0.60 -3.78 9.57
N GLN A 283 1.61 -4.41 8.93
CA GLN A 283 1.47 -5.80 8.50
C GLN A 283 1.32 -6.75 9.70
N ARG A 284 2.07 -6.52 10.78
CA ARG A 284 1.91 -7.23 12.05
C ARG A 284 0.54 -7.00 12.66
N TRP A 285 0.06 -5.76 12.68
CA TRP A 285 -1.28 -5.42 13.15
C TRP A 285 -2.37 -6.13 12.34
N ARG A 286 -2.27 -6.10 11.01
CA ARG A 286 -3.22 -6.77 10.11
C ARG A 286 -3.22 -8.28 10.34
N ALA A 287 -2.04 -8.91 10.43
CA ALA A 287 -1.95 -10.33 10.73
C ALA A 287 -2.54 -10.67 12.10
N ARG A 288 -2.29 -9.80 13.10
CA ARG A 288 -2.84 -9.94 14.45
C ARG A 288 -4.35 -9.82 14.50
N VAL A 289 -4.94 -8.86 13.79
CA VAL A 289 -6.39 -8.61 13.75
C VAL A 289 -7.11 -9.72 12.98
N LEU A 290 -6.53 -10.17 11.87
CA LEU A 290 -7.14 -11.17 10.99
C LEU A 290 -6.78 -12.62 11.38
N HIS A 291 -6.02 -12.82 12.46
CA HIS A 291 -5.47 -14.12 12.87
C HIS A 291 -4.76 -14.85 11.71
N LEU A 292 -4.09 -14.09 10.83
CA LEU A 292 -3.29 -14.67 9.76
C LEU A 292 -2.04 -15.34 10.34
N PRO A 293 -1.54 -16.43 9.71
CA PRO A 293 -0.31 -17.08 10.15
C PRO A 293 0.84 -16.08 10.30
N LEU A 294 1.38 -15.96 11.51
CA LEU A 294 2.47 -15.04 11.81
C LEU A 294 3.79 -15.70 11.41
N SER A 295 4.23 -15.44 10.18
CA SER A 295 5.54 -15.93 9.72
C SER A 295 6.68 -15.16 10.40
N PRO A 296 7.86 -15.78 10.59
CA PRO A 296 9.06 -15.11 11.09
C PRO A 296 9.44 -13.83 10.34
N ALA A 297 9.14 -13.76 9.03
CA ALA A 297 9.38 -12.57 8.21
C ALA A 297 8.52 -11.38 8.65
N VAL A 298 7.32 -11.65 9.18
CA VAL A 298 6.41 -10.64 9.74
C VAL A 298 6.75 -10.39 11.23
N LEU A 299 7.28 -11.39 11.93
CA LEU A 299 7.69 -11.37 13.34
C LEU A 299 9.15 -10.94 13.57
N ALA A 300 9.70 -10.00 12.80
CA ALA A 300 11.00 -9.39 13.09
C ALA A 300 10.92 -8.50 14.36
N LEU A 301 10.57 -9.11 15.48
CA LEU A 301 10.58 -8.57 16.83
C LEU A 301 12.05 -8.49 17.27
N GLY A 302 12.36 -7.58 18.20
CA GLY A 302 13.72 -7.39 18.70
C GLY A 302 14.33 -8.67 19.32
N GLU A 303 15.57 -8.58 19.82
CA GLU A 303 16.25 -9.74 20.43
C GLU A 303 15.38 -10.37 21.54
N ALA A 304 14.87 -11.58 21.27
CA ALA A 304 14.08 -12.33 22.23
C ALA A 304 14.96 -12.84 23.36
N ASP A 305 14.54 -12.61 24.60
CA ASP A 305 15.23 -13.05 25.80
C ASP A 305 14.47 -14.19 26.52
N ALA A 306 15.05 -14.73 27.59
CA ALA A 306 14.38 -15.75 28.40
C ALA A 306 13.06 -15.25 29.02
N THR A 307 12.96 -13.95 29.34
CA THR A 307 11.74 -13.33 29.88
C THR A 307 10.60 -13.41 28.87
N THR A 308 10.90 -13.20 27.59
CA THR A 308 9.97 -13.35 26.48
C THR A 308 9.39 -14.78 26.43
N GLY A 309 10.25 -15.80 26.55
CA GLY A 309 9.82 -17.20 26.57
C GLY A 309 8.94 -17.53 27.77
N ILE A 310 9.32 -17.04 28.96
CA ILE A 310 8.51 -17.17 30.18
C ILE A 310 7.14 -16.52 29.98
N ALA A 311 7.08 -15.32 29.41
CA ALA A 311 5.83 -14.61 29.16
C ALA A 311 4.94 -15.38 28.16
N MET A 312 5.48 -15.90 27.07
CA MET A 312 4.75 -16.73 26.10
C MET A 312 4.14 -17.98 26.74
N VAL A 313 4.98 -18.78 27.43
CA VAL A 313 4.53 -20.01 28.09
C VAL A 313 3.52 -19.70 29.19
N SER A 314 3.72 -18.59 29.90
CA SER A 314 2.82 -18.15 30.96
C SER A 314 1.52 -17.54 30.43
N ALA A 315 1.45 -17.02 29.21
CA ALA A 315 0.23 -16.42 28.68
C ALA A 315 -0.72 -17.48 28.09
N VAL A 316 -0.17 -18.54 27.48
CA VAL A 316 -0.95 -19.56 26.76
C VAL A 316 -1.20 -20.79 27.65
N PRO A 317 -2.45 -21.13 27.99
CA PRO A 317 -2.76 -22.24 28.89
C PRO A 317 -2.19 -23.59 28.44
N ALA A 318 -2.24 -23.89 27.15
CA ALA A 318 -1.71 -25.13 26.58
C ALA A 318 -0.18 -25.20 26.69
N LEU A 319 0.53 -24.09 26.42
CA LEU A 319 1.98 -24.03 26.64
C LEU A 319 2.32 -24.17 28.13
N ARG A 320 1.55 -23.52 29.02
CA ARG A 320 1.76 -23.63 30.47
C ARG A 320 1.59 -25.07 30.95
N ALA A 321 0.59 -25.79 30.45
CA ALA A 321 0.37 -27.19 30.78
C ALA A 321 1.53 -28.08 30.29
N ALA A 322 2.00 -27.86 29.05
CA ALA A 322 3.03 -28.69 28.43
C ALA A 322 4.46 -28.38 28.91
N LEU A 323 4.77 -27.10 29.13
CA LEU A 323 6.14 -26.59 29.35
C LEU A 323 6.32 -25.91 30.72
N GLY A 324 5.27 -25.83 31.55
CA GLY A 324 5.29 -25.10 32.82
C GLY A 324 6.37 -25.54 33.80
N ALA A 325 6.71 -26.84 33.81
CA ALA A 325 7.79 -27.38 34.65
C ALA A 325 9.20 -26.86 34.26
N ARG A 326 9.34 -26.21 33.10
CA ARG A 326 10.59 -25.66 32.58
C ARG A 326 10.67 -24.14 32.72
N LEU A 327 9.69 -23.47 33.36
CA LEU A 327 9.68 -22.00 33.47
C LEU A 327 10.92 -21.43 34.17
N ASP A 328 11.52 -22.17 35.10
CA ASP A 328 12.75 -21.75 35.79
C ASP A 328 14.04 -21.99 34.97
N ASP A 329 13.95 -22.76 33.88
CA ASP A 329 15.07 -23.08 32.98
C ASP A 329 15.26 -21.94 31.96
N ARG A 330 16.01 -20.90 32.36
CA ARG A 330 16.23 -19.70 31.52
C ARG A 330 16.85 -20.02 30.14
N PRO A 331 17.88 -20.88 30.01
CA PRO A 331 18.39 -21.27 28.69
C PRO A 331 17.33 -21.92 27.80
N PHE A 332 16.51 -22.81 28.35
CA PHE A 332 15.40 -23.40 27.59
C PHE A 332 14.38 -22.37 27.15
N MET A 333 13.99 -21.43 28.03
CA MET A 333 13.02 -20.39 27.70
C MET A 333 13.52 -19.40 26.65
N LEU A 334 14.82 -19.08 26.69
CA LEU A 334 15.48 -18.31 25.63
C LEU A 334 15.39 -19.04 24.28
N GLN A 335 15.81 -20.31 24.23
CA GLN A 335 15.78 -21.10 23.01
C GLN A 335 14.35 -21.25 22.47
N PHE A 336 13.38 -21.51 23.36
CA PHE A 336 11.98 -21.61 22.99
C PHE A 336 11.47 -20.31 22.35
N ALA A 337 11.73 -19.15 22.97
CA ALA A 337 11.32 -17.87 22.42
C ALA A 337 11.94 -17.59 21.05
N GLN A 338 13.24 -17.86 20.91
CA GLN A 338 13.94 -17.70 19.64
C GLN A 338 13.37 -18.61 18.56
N ASP A 339 13.20 -19.90 18.86
CA ASP A 339 12.65 -20.87 17.91
C ASP A 339 11.23 -20.49 17.49
N VAL A 340 10.34 -20.15 18.44
CA VAL A 340 8.94 -19.79 18.14
C VAL A 340 8.85 -18.56 17.23
N LEU A 341 9.71 -17.56 17.45
CA LEU A 341 9.70 -16.31 16.70
C LEU A 341 10.44 -16.37 15.37
N THR A 342 11.45 -17.24 15.23
CA THR A 342 12.32 -17.28 14.03
C THR A 342 12.06 -18.47 13.12
N GLN A 343 11.52 -19.58 13.64
CA GLN A 343 11.33 -20.81 12.87
C GLN A 343 9.92 -20.87 12.25
N SER A 344 9.86 -20.98 10.93
CA SER A 344 8.57 -21.10 10.21
C SER A 344 8.01 -22.53 10.27
N ASP A 345 8.89 -23.52 10.37
CA ASP A 345 8.54 -24.93 10.32
C ASP A 345 7.96 -25.45 11.65
N LEU A 346 6.64 -25.63 11.66
CA LEU A 346 5.89 -26.16 12.80
C LEU A 346 6.22 -27.63 13.09
N GLU A 347 6.66 -28.42 12.12
CA GLU A 347 7.04 -29.82 12.36
C GLU A 347 8.33 -29.90 13.20
N THR A 348 9.33 -29.09 12.86
CA THR A 348 10.56 -28.97 13.65
C THR A 348 10.27 -28.47 15.07
N LEU A 349 9.41 -27.45 15.21
CA LEU A 349 9.00 -26.95 16.52
C LEU A 349 8.27 -28.02 17.33
N ARG A 350 7.37 -28.77 16.70
CA ARG A 350 6.61 -29.86 17.34
C ARG A 350 7.51 -31.01 17.76
N ALA A 351 8.50 -31.38 16.95
CA ALA A 351 9.46 -32.41 17.30
C ALA A 351 10.26 -32.04 18.57
N ARG A 352 10.50 -30.74 18.80
CA ARG A 352 11.28 -30.25 19.95
C ARG A 352 10.42 -29.96 21.18
N TYR A 353 9.23 -29.40 21.01
CA TYR A 353 8.40 -28.87 22.10
C TYR A 353 7.02 -29.53 22.23
N GLY A 354 6.61 -30.35 21.27
CA GLY A 354 5.25 -30.86 21.14
C GLY A 354 4.90 -32.06 22.03
N SER A 355 5.85 -32.63 22.79
CA SER A 355 5.63 -33.87 23.56
C SER A 355 4.57 -33.76 24.67
N GLY A 356 4.26 -32.53 25.11
CA GLY A 356 3.27 -32.26 26.17
C GLY A 356 1.87 -31.92 25.65
N PHE A 357 1.61 -32.01 24.33
CA PHE A 357 0.34 -31.62 23.73
C PHE A 357 -0.49 -32.84 23.33
N GLU A 358 -1.81 -32.73 23.47
CA GLU A 358 -2.76 -33.82 23.17
C GLU A 358 -2.85 -34.14 21.67
N SER A 359 -2.61 -33.13 20.82
CA SER A 359 -2.68 -33.27 19.37
C SER A 359 -1.75 -32.29 18.66
N PRO A 360 -1.42 -32.55 17.37
CA PRO A 360 -0.67 -31.60 16.55
C PRO A 360 -1.39 -30.25 16.43
N ALA A 361 -2.71 -30.26 16.22
CA ALA A 361 -3.51 -29.04 16.11
C ALA A 361 -3.48 -28.20 17.40
N ALA A 362 -3.53 -28.84 18.58
CA ALA A 362 -3.42 -28.14 19.86
C ALA A 362 -2.04 -27.49 20.06
N PHE A 363 -0.98 -28.12 19.54
CA PHE A 363 0.36 -27.52 19.54
C PHE A 363 0.44 -26.31 18.61
N GLU A 364 -0.03 -26.46 17.37
CA GLU A 364 0.00 -25.38 16.36
C GLU A 364 -0.78 -24.15 16.84
N ASP A 365 -1.99 -24.35 17.36
CA ASP A 365 -2.80 -23.27 17.93
C ASP A 365 -2.09 -22.60 19.11
N ALA A 366 -1.45 -23.37 19.99
CA ALA A 366 -0.71 -22.82 21.13
C ALA A 366 0.51 -21.97 20.70
N ILE A 367 1.20 -22.39 19.63
CA ILE A 367 2.32 -21.63 19.05
C ILE A 367 1.83 -20.34 18.39
N GLU A 368 0.73 -20.40 17.65
CA GLU A 368 0.14 -19.20 17.03
C GLU A 368 -0.40 -18.22 18.08
N GLN A 369 -1.02 -18.70 19.18
CA GLN A 369 -1.40 -17.87 20.32
C GLN A 369 -0.18 -17.19 20.96
N ALA A 370 0.93 -17.91 21.13
CA ALA A 370 2.17 -17.33 21.68
C ALA A 370 2.78 -16.27 20.76
N ARG A 371 2.77 -16.51 19.44
CA ARG A 371 3.21 -15.53 18.44
C ARG A 371 2.34 -14.28 18.47
N ARG A 372 1.00 -14.43 18.56
CA ARG A 372 0.08 -13.29 18.72
C ARG A 372 0.38 -12.49 19.99
N GLY A 373 0.57 -13.16 21.12
CA GLY A 373 0.96 -12.49 22.38
C GLY A 373 2.29 -11.73 22.29
N ALA A 374 3.26 -12.26 21.55
CA ALA A 374 4.52 -11.58 21.30
C ALA A 374 4.35 -10.33 20.41
N VAL A 375 3.49 -10.42 19.39
CA VAL A 375 3.10 -9.26 18.58
C VAL A 375 2.40 -8.21 19.43
N ASP A 376 1.50 -8.61 20.33
CA ASP A 376 0.81 -7.70 21.24
C ASP A 376 1.78 -6.97 22.18
N GLY A 377 2.83 -7.66 22.64
CA GLY A 377 3.90 -7.06 23.44
C GLY A 377 4.70 -5.96 22.71
N ASP A 378 4.83 -6.04 21.38
CA ASP A 378 5.47 -4.99 20.58
C ASP A 378 4.48 -3.91 20.12
N LEU A 379 3.28 -4.30 19.68
CA LEU A 379 2.29 -3.36 19.14
C LEU A 379 1.59 -2.54 20.21
N GLY A 380 1.34 -3.11 21.39
CA GLY A 380 0.63 -2.43 22.49
C GLY A 380 1.28 -1.10 22.89
N PRO A 381 2.57 -1.09 23.28
CA PRO A 381 3.29 0.15 23.62
C PRO A 381 3.34 1.15 22.46
N ARG A 382 3.53 0.67 21.23
CA ARG A 382 3.55 1.53 20.03
C ARG A 382 2.20 2.19 19.78
N ALA A 383 1.12 1.42 19.84
CA ALA A 383 -0.24 1.94 19.63
C ALA A 383 -0.61 2.98 20.69
N GLN A 384 -0.25 2.75 21.96
CA GLN A 384 -0.50 3.68 23.06
C GLN A 384 0.30 4.99 22.93
N THR A 385 1.53 4.93 22.43
CA THR A 385 2.36 6.13 22.26
C THR A 385 2.05 6.91 21.00
N LEU A 386 1.54 6.27 19.95
CA LEU A 386 1.21 6.92 18.68
C LEU A 386 0.00 7.84 18.77
N ASP A 387 -1.11 7.35 19.33
CA ASP A 387 -2.36 8.11 19.43
C ASP A 387 -3.30 7.52 20.50
N PRO A 388 -3.20 8.00 21.76
CA PRO A 388 -4.07 7.53 22.84
C PRO A 388 -5.56 7.75 22.56
N ALA A 389 -5.91 8.73 21.71
CA ALA A 389 -7.30 9.05 21.41
C ALA A 389 -8.00 7.95 20.59
N LEU A 390 -7.24 7.14 19.84
CA LEU A 390 -7.80 5.99 19.12
C LEU A 390 -8.17 4.83 20.04
N LEU A 391 -7.43 4.67 21.15
CA LEU A 391 -7.63 3.58 22.09
C LEU A 391 -8.54 3.94 23.27
N ALA A 392 -8.67 5.23 23.60
CA ALA A 392 -9.50 5.68 24.71
C ALA A 392 -10.97 5.20 24.61
N PRO A 393 -11.66 5.27 23.45
CA PRO A 393 -13.05 4.81 23.33
C PRO A 393 -13.25 3.31 23.54
N VAL A 394 -12.18 2.53 23.36
CA VAL A 394 -12.17 1.07 23.56
C VAL A 394 -11.53 0.66 24.89
N GLY A 395 -11.13 1.63 25.74
CA GLY A 395 -10.54 1.34 27.05
C GLY A 395 -9.07 0.90 27.02
N GLY A 396 -8.36 1.06 25.89
CA GLY A 396 -6.96 0.71 25.75
C GLY A 396 -6.69 -0.36 24.68
N TYR A 397 -5.43 -0.77 24.57
CA TYR A 397 -5.01 -1.81 23.62
C TYR A 397 -5.56 -3.19 23.98
N ASP A 398 -5.49 -3.57 25.27
CA ASP A 398 -5.87 -4.92 25.69
C ASP A 398 -7.37 -5.22 25.46
N PRO A 399 -8.32 -4.34 25.82
CA PRO A 399 -9.73 -4.61 25.52
C PRO A 399 -10.04 -4.61 24.02
N LEU A 400 -9.30 -3.83 23.23
CA LEU A 400 -9.40 -3.83 21.76
C LEU A 400 -9.06 -5.21 21.18
N VAL A 401 -7.88 -5.75 21.53
CA VAL A 401 -7.47 -7.06 21.02
C VAL A 401 -8.32 -8.21 21.58
N GLN A 402 -8.79 -8.10 22.82
CA GLN A 402 -9.75 -9.06 23.39
C GLN A 402 -11.08 -9.08 22.63
N ALA A 403 -11.60 -7.92 22.22
CA ALA A 403 -12.81 -7.85 21.41
C ALA A 403 -12.61 -8.51 20.03
N VAL A 404 -11.45 -8.31 19.42
CA VAL A 404 -11.08 -9.00 18.17
C VAL A 404 -10.97 -10.51 18.38
N ASP A 405 -10.30 -10.95 19.44
CA ASP A 405 -10.16 -12.38 19.74
C ASP A 405 -11.50 -13.05 20.03
N ALA A 406 -12.45 -12.32 20.63
CA ALA A 406 -13.81 -12.81 20.84
C ALA A 406 -14.58 -13.03 19.52
N ILE A 407 -14.38 -12.18 18.50
CA ILE A 407 -14.95 -12.38 17.16
C ILE A 407 -14.44 -13.70 16.58
N HIS A 408 -13.12 -13.90 16.57
CA HIS A 408 -12.50 -15.13 16.06
C HIS A 408 -12.92 -16.37 16.86
N ALA A 409 -12.97 -16.27 18.19
CA ALA A 409 -13.37 -17.38 19.05
C ALA A 409 -14.84 -17.78 18.86
N SER A 410 -15.73 -16.82 18.60
CA SER A 410 -17.14 -17.09 18.29
C SER A 410 -17.27 -17.76 16.91
N ALA A 411 -16.55 -17.27 15.90
CA ALA A 411 -16.51 -17.89 14.58
C ALA A 411 -15.94 -19.32 14.61
N ALA A 412 -14.86 -19.56 15.37
CA ALA A 412 -14.25 -20.88 15.52
C ALA A 412 -15.18 -21.92 16.18
N LYS A 413 -16.18 -21.46 16.94
CA LYS A 413 -17.23 -22.33 17.51
C LYS A 413 -18.38 -22.61 16.53
N GLY A 414 -18.37 -22.02 15.34
CA GLY A 414 -19.46 -22.10 14.36
C GLY A 414 -20.70 -21.31 14.78
N GLU A 415 -20.53 -20.26 15.59
CA GLU A 415 -21.64 -19.39 15.98
C GLU A 415 -21.97 -18.44 14.80
N PRO A 416 -23.23 -18.37 14.33
CA PRO A 416 -23.59 -17.58 13.15
C PRO A 416 -23.23 -16.09 13.27
N GLU A 417 -23.36 -15.54 14.49
CA GLU A 417 -23.02 -14.15 14.79
C GLU A 417 -21.49 -13.91 14.70
N GLY A 418 -20.69 -14.87 15.16
CA GLY A 418 -19.24 -14.84 15.05
C GLY A 418 -18.76 -14.93 13.61
N GLU A 419 -19.35 -15.82 12.81
CA GLU A 419 -19.03 -15.94 11.38
C GLU A 419 -19.36 -14.66 10.60
N ALA A 420 -20.53 -14.06 10.85
CA ALA A 420 -20.91 -12.79 10.24
C ALA A 420 -19.98 -11.65 10.66
N ALA A 421 -19.66 -11.55 11.96
CA ALA A 421 -18.71 -10.56 12.47
C ALA A 421 -17.32 -10.74 11.85
N LEU A 422 -16.81 -11.97 11.76
CA LEU A 422 -15.52 -12.25 11.13
C LEU A 422 -15.50 -11.84 9.65
N ALA A 423 -16.54 -12.19 8.89
CA ALA A 423 -16.66 -11.77 7.50
C ALA A 423 -16.69 -10.24 7.34
N SER A 424 -17.40 -9.54 8.23
CA SER A 424 -17.43 -8.08 8.27
C SER A 424 -16.08 -7.47 8.68
N LEU A 425 -15.34 -8.09 9.60
CA LEU A 425 -13.97 -7.69 9.95
C LEU A 425 -13.00 -7.84 8.78
N ASP A 426 -13.08 -8.97 8.05
CA ASP A 426 -12.26 -9.22 6.87
C ASP A 426 -12.52 -8.18 5.78
N GLN A 427 -13.80 -7.91 5.48
CA GLN A 427 -14.20 -6.90 4.50
C GLN A 427 -13.73 -5.50 4.90
N LEU A 428 -13.90 -5.13 6.17
CA LEU A 428 -13.45 -3.84 6.70
C LEU A 428 -11.93 -3.67 6.55
N MET A 429 -11.16 -4.70 6.90
CA MET A 429 -9.70 -4.66 6.79
C MET A 429 -9.24 -4.66 5.34
N ALA A 430 -9.88 -5.42 4.46
CA ALA A 430 -9.58 -5.44 3.03
C ALA A 430 -9.87 -4.08 2.36
N ALA A 431 -11.02 -3.47 2.66
CA ALA A 431 -11.38 -2.15 2.18
C ALA A 431 -10.41 -1.08 2.68
N SER A 432 -10.06 -1.14 3.97
CA SER A 432 -9.13 -0.19 4.59
C SER A 432 -7.71 -0.30 3.99
N ASP A 433 -7.20 -1.52 3.81
CA ASP A 433 -5.89 -1.76 3.16
C ASP A 433 -5.89 -1.24 1.73
N ARG A 434 -6.96 -1.51 0.97
CA ARG A 434 -7.08 -1.08 -0.42
C ARG A 434 -7.11 0.44 -0.53
N LEU A 435 -7.93 1.10 0.28
CA LEU A 435 -8.01 2.57 0.32
C LEU A 435 -6.67 3.19 0.73
N TRP A 436 -5.99 2.61 1.72
CA TRP A 436 -4.69 3.08 2.18
C TRP A 436 -3.61 2.98 1.09
N ARG A 437 -3.54 1.85 0.37
CA ARG A 437 -2.60 1.65 -0.75
C ARG A 437 -2.86 2.63 -1.90
N ASP A 438 -4.12 2.95 -2.15
CA ASP A 438 -4.52 3.92 -3.17
C ASP A 438 -4.49 5.37 -2.63
N SER A 439 -3.77 5.60 -1.53
CA SER A 439 -3.50 6.91 -0.90
C SER A 439 -4.75 7.69 -0.47
N GLN A 440 -5.85 6.99 -0.19
CA GLN A 440 -7.10 7.62 0.26
C GLN A 440 -7.05 7.95 1.76
N PRO A 441 -7.73 9.02 2.24
CA PRO A 441 -7.78 9.39 3.64
C PRO A 441 -8.71 8.47 4.46
N VAL A 442 -8.27 7.24 4.68
CA VAL A 442 -9.06 6.14 5.29
C VAL A 442 -9.73 6.55 6.60
N THR A 443 -9.01 7.24 7.49
CA THR A 443 -9.57 7.62 8.81
C THR A 443 -10.72 8.61 8.70
N THR A 444 -10.65 9.55 7.76
CA THR A 444 -11.72 10.54 7.51
C THR A 444 -12.92 9.83 6.88
N LEU A 445 -12.67 9.06 5.81
CA LEU A 445 -13.71 8.32 5.11
C LEU A 445 -14.46 7.35 6.03
N LEU A 446 -13.73 6.66 6.91
CA LEU A 446 -14.32 5.75 7.88
C LEU A 446 -15.13 6.50 8.95
N ALA A 447 -14.62 7.63 9.45
CA ALA A 447 -15.33 8.43 10.45
C ALA A 447 -16.67 8.94 9.90
N ASP A 448 -16.71 9.37 8.63
CA ASP A 448 -17.94 9.81 7.99
C ASP A 448 -18.89 8.65 7.71
N ALA A 449 -18.38 7.50 7.22
CA ALA A 449 -19.20 6.30 7.05
C ALA A 449 -19.80 5.79 8.37
N VAL A 450 -19.05 5.87 9.47
CA VAL A 450 -19.54 5.53 10.81
C VAL A 450 -20.65 6.48 11.26
N LYS A 451 -20.50 7.79 11.03
CA LYS A 451 -21.55 8.78 11.36
C LYS A 451 -22.82 8.55 10.53
N GLU A 452 -22.68 8.26 9.24
CA GLU A 452 -23.80 8.01 8.34
C GLU A 452 -24.56 6.72 8.67
N ALA A 453 -23.87 5.70 9.17
CA ALA A 453 -24.46 4.41 9.50
C ALA A 453 -25.04 4.34 10.92
N GLN A 454 -24.83 5.37 11.76
CA GLN A 454 -25.48 5.48 13.06
C GLN A 454 -26.89 6.10 12.90
N PRO A 455 -27.94 5.50 13.50
CA PRO A 455 -29.32 5.96 13.37
C PRO A 455 -29.61 7.29 14.08
#